data_AF-A0A922MZ47-F1
#
_entry.id   AF-A0A922MZ47-F1
#
_cell.length_a   1.000
_cell.length_b   1.000
_cell.length_c   1.000
_cell.angle_alpha   90.00
_cell.angle_beta   90.00
_cell.angle_gamma   90.00
#
_symmetry.space_group_name_H-M   'P 1'
#
loop_
_entity.id
_entity.type
_entity.pdbx_description
1 polymer ?
#
loop_
_entity_poly.entity_id
_entity_poly.type
_entity_poly.pdbx_seq_one_letter_code
_entity_poly.pdbx_strand_id
1 'polypeptide(L)'
;MPRRECCVFGCHQFDVLHRFPKPETSLERFLEWKKIVGSKLEDKTNDDIYTNCRICNNHFEERFFYPQSKRLAKTSFPTLNLGFISSNQDESIEIQSVPEVLSESMDIDMVPQILPGCSSQVPNPELVTKTGKIFLLGLNSY
;
A
#
# COMPACT_ATOMS: atom_id res chain seq x y z
N MET A 1 -3.69 -16.44 23.26
CA MET A 1 -3.55 -15.14 23.96
C MET A 1 -2.49 -14.31 23.23
N PRO A 2 -2.65 -13.00 23.06
CA PRO A 2 -1.66 -12.17 22.38
C PRO A 2 -0.35 -12.08 23.16
N ARG A 3 0.77 -11.89 22.44
CA ARG A 3 2.07 -11.67 23.08
C ARG A 3 2.02 -10.37 23.89
N ARG A 4 2.70 -10.37 25.05
CA ARG A 4 2.83 -9.20 25.93
C ARG A 4 4.01 -8.30 25.55
N GLU A 5 4.51 -8.44 24.32
CA GLU A 5 5.70 -7.77 23.81
C GLU A 5 5.37 -6.89 22.62
N CYS A 6 6.14 -5.81 22.46
CA CYS A 6 6.08 -4.97 21.28
C CYS A 6 6.57 -5.74 20.04
N CYS A 7 5.94 -5.48 18.90
CA CYS A 7 6.28 -6.09 17.62
C CYS A 7 7.27 -5.25 16.79
N VAL A 8 7.62 -4.07 17.27
CA VAL A 8 8.70 -3.27 16.68
C VAL A 8 10.04 -3.92 17.00
N PHE A 9 10.91 -4.03 16.00
CA PHE A 9 12.23 -4.63 16.13
C PHE A 9 13.08 -3.88 17.18
N GLY A 10 13.76 -4.62 18.05
CA GLY A 10 14.58 -4.06 19.13
C GLY A 10 13.81 -3.41 20.28
N CYS A 11 12.48 -3.39 20.27
CA CYS A 11 11.68 -2.81 21.35
C CYS A 11 11.43 -3.81 22.48
N HIS A 12 11.81 -3.43 23.70
CA HIS A 12 11.63 -4.20 24.93
C HIS A 12 10.76 -3.48 25.97
N GLN A 13 10.00 -2.47 25.53
CA GLN A 13 9.15 -1.67 26.41
C GLN A 13 7.85 -2.41 26.75
N PHE A 14 7.41 -2.28 28.00
CA PHE A 14 6.23 -2.95 28.55
C PHE A 14 5.04 -1.99 28.78
N ASP A 15 5.02 -0.85 28.09
CA ASP A 15 3.96 0.15 28.20
C ASP A 15 2.67 -0.31 27.48
N VAL A 16 1.63 0.52 27.47
CA VAL A 16 0.32 0.25 26.88
C VAL A 16 0.46 -0.22 25.43
N LEU A 17 0.00 -1.44 25.19
CA LEU A 17 0.07 -2.13 23.92
C LEU A 17 -1.18 -1.90 23.07
N HIS A 18 -0.99 -1.28 21.91
CA HIS A 18 -2.04 -1.03 20.93
C HIS A 18 -2.14 -2.17 19.92
N ARG A 19 -3.37 -2.54 19.57
CA ARG A 19 -3.68 -3.48 18.50
C ARG A 19 -3.48 -2.81 17.14
N PHE A 20 -3.11 -3.63 16.16
CA PHE A 20 -3.26 -3.25 14.77
C PHE A 20 -4.73 -2.94 14.44
N PRO A 21 -4.99 -2.05 13.47
CA PRO A 21 -6.33 -1.85 12.91
C PRO A 21 -6.92 -3.17 12.41
N LYS A 22 -8.25 -3.32 12.42
CA LYS A 22 -8.89 -4.50 11.83
C LYS A 22 -8.71 -4.47 10.31
N PRO A 23 -8.16 -5.52 9.67
CA PRO A 23 -8.02 -5.56 8.21
C PRO A 23 -9.37 -5.43 7.49
N GLU A 24 -10.41 -6.08 8.00
CA GLU A 24 -11.77 -6.08 7.42
C GLU A 24 -12.41 -4.68 7.33
N THR A 25 -12.11 -3.79 8.29
CA THR A 25 -12.73 -2.45 8.37
C THR A 25 -11.79 -1.33 7.96
N SER A 26 -10.48 -1.59 7.91
CA SER A 26 -9.44 -0.56 7.78
C SER A 26 -8.16 -1.15 7.19
N LEU A 27 -8.28 -1.78 6.01
CA LEU A 27 -7.17 -2.47 5.36
C LEU A 27 -6.00 -1.53 5.04
N GLU A 28 -6.26 -0.35 4.48
CA GLU A 28 -5.21 0.61 4.11
C GLU A 28 -4.32 0.98 5.30
N ARG A 29 -4.94 1.39 6.41
CA ARG A 29 -4.24 1.72 7.65
C ARG A 29 -3.49 0.51 8.23
N PHE A 30 -4.08 -0.67 8.13
CA PHE A 30 -3.42 -1.90 8.56
C PHE A 30 -2.15 -2.16 7.74
N LEU A 31 -2.22 -2.03 6.42
CA LEU A 31 -1.08 -2.21 5.52
C LEU A 31 0.00 -1.15 5.76
N GLU A 32 -0.39 0.09 6.03
CA GLU A 32 0.55 1.16 6.40
C GLU A 32 1.33 0.82 7.67
N TRP A 33 0.63 0.40 8.73
CA TRP A 33 1.30 -0.06 9.96
C TRP A 33 2.19 -1.28 9.71
N LYS A 34 1.73 -2.24 8.89
CA LYS A 34 2.50 -3.43 8.55
C LYS A 34 3.78 -3.04 7.81
N LYS A 35 3.71 -2.11 6.85
CA LYS A 35 4.84 -1.60 6.09
C LYS A 35 5.87 -0.91 6.99
N ILE A 36 5.39 -0.06 7.91
CA ILE A 36 6.28 0.70 8.82
C ILE A 36 7.05 -0.25 9.76
N VAL A 37 6.40 -1.30 10.26
CA VAL A 37 7.03 -2.26 11.19
C VAL A 37 7.85 -3.32 10.45
N GLY A 38 7.43 -3.69 9.23
CA GLY A 38 8.14 -4.48 8.21
C GLY A 38 8.84 -5.73 8.74
N SER A 39 10.08 -5.55 9.19
CA SER A 39 11.04 -6.54 9.69
C SER A 39 10.50 -7.78 10.42
N LYS A 40 9.53 -7.67 11.35
CA LYS A 40 9.02 -8.81 12.15
C LYS A 40 7.72 -9.42 11.61
N LEU A 41 7.16 -8.86 10.54
CA LEU A 41 5.80 -9.11 10.08
C LEU A 41 5.71 -9.61 8.62
N GLU A 42 6.83 -9.70 7.90
CA GLU A 42 6.88 -10.12 6.49
C GLU A 42 6.22 -11.49 6.27
N ASP A 43 6.60 -12.49 7.07
CA ASP A 43 6.09 -13.87 6.94
C ASP A 43 4.71 -14.11 7.58
N LYS A 44 4.08 -13.07 8.15
CA LYS A 44 2.83 -13.21 8.92
C LYS A 44 1.59 -12.88 8.11
N THR A 45 0.56 -13.69 8.30
CA THR A 45 -0.78 -13.43 7.78
C THR A 45 -1.43 -12.24 8.48
N ASN A 46 -2.41 -11.61 7.84
CA ASN A 46 -3.10 -10.46 8.42
C ASN A 46 -3.79 -10.81 9.75
N ASP A 47 -4.37 -12.02 9.84
CA ASP A 47 -5.03 -12.52 11.04
C ASP A 47 -4.04 -12.76 12.18
N ASP A 48 -2.85 -13.29 11.87
CA ASP A 48 -1.79 -13.48 12.87
C ASP A 48 -1.30 -12.13 13.41
N ILE A 49 -1.09 -11.15 12.52
CA ILE A 49 -0.69 -9.80 12.92
C ILE A 49 -1.76 -9.16 13.80
N TYR A 50 -3.03 -9.18 13.38
CA TYR A 50 -4.12 -8.59 14.17
C TYR A 50 -4.26 -9.27 15.55
N THR A 51 -4.19 -10.60 15.58
CA THR A 51 -4.40 -11.39 16.79
C THR A 51 -3.22 -11.27 17.75
N ASN A 52 -2.00 -11.41 17.27
CA ASN A 52 -0.81 -11.63 18.09
C ASN A 52 0.13 -10.43 18.19
N CYS A 53 0.07 -9.47 17.26
CA CYS A 53 1.02 -8.37 17.22
C CYS A 53 0.50 -7.10 17.88
N ARG A 54 1.35 -6.45 18.68
CA ARG A 54 1.04 -5.22 19.42
C ARG A 54 2.18 -4.21 19.29
N ILE A 55 1.85 -2.93 19.37
CA ILE A 55 2.83 -1.82 19.34
C ILE A 55 2.62 -0.98 20.59
N CYS A 56 3.68 -0.68 21.35
CA CYS A 56 3.56 0.19 22.52
C CYS A 56 3.37 1.66 22.12
N ASN A 57 2.78 2.45 23.01
CA ASN A 57 2.57 3.89 22.86
C ASN A 57 3.84 4.70 22.49
N ASN A 58 5.05 4.27 22.90
CA ASN A 58 6.32 4.95 22.62
C ASN A 58 6.68 5.03 21.13
N HIS A 59 5.94 4.33 20.26
CA HIS A 59 6.10 4.41 18.81
C HIS A 59 5.17 5.41 18.15
N PHE A 60 4.27 6.05 18.89
CA PHE A 60 3.31 7.02 18.37
C PHE A 60 3.63 8.41 18.95
N GLU A 61 3.57 9.43 18.10
CA GLU A 61 3.61 10.82 18.58
C GLU A 61 2.41 11.16 19.47
N GLU A 62 2.61 12.07 20.42
CA GLU A 62 1.55 12.48 21.36
C GLU A 62 0.31 13.05 20.64
N ARG A 63 0.49 13.73 19.49
CA ARG A 63 -0.59 14.26 18.66
C ARG A 63 -1.60 13.21 18.17
N PHE A 64 -1.19 11.95 18.15
CA PHE A 64 -2.02 10.85 17.70
C PHE A 64 -2.90 10.25 18.80
N PHE A 65 -2.77 10.72 20.04
CA PHE A 65 -3.61 10.29 21.15
C PHE A 65 -4.76 11.28 21.37
N TYR A 66 -5.91 10.76 21.76
CA TYR A 66 -7.00 11.62 22.22
C TYR A 66 -6.61 12.29 23.56
N PRO A 67 -6.99 13.57 23.79
CA PRO A 67 -6.70 14.25 25.04
C PRO A 67 -7.14 13.43 26.25
N GLN A 68 -6.29 13.35 27.29
CA GLN A 68 -6.56 12.64 28.54
C GLN A 68 -6.80 11.12 28.37
N SER A 69 -6.48 10.53 27.22
CA SER A 69 -6.62 9.12 26.95
C SER A 69 -5.37 8.54 26.31
N LYS A 70 -5.09 7.27 26.56
CA LYS A 70 -4.09 6.51 25.79
C LYS A 70 -4.69 5.88 24.54
N ARG A 71 -5.90 6.27 24.14
CA ARG A 71 -6.53 5.79 22.90
C ARG A 71 -5.96 6.53 21.69
N LEU A 72 -5.61 5.77 20.66
CA LEU A 72 -5.12 6.29 19.39
C LEU A 72 -6.26 6.82 18.49
N ALA A 73 -5.99 7.93 17.79
CA ALA A 73 -6.83 8.48 16.74
C ALA A 73 -6.96 7.52 15.56
N LYS A 74 -7.98 7.73 14.71
CA LYS A 74 -8.20 6.90 13.51
C LYS A 74 -7.12 7.06 12.44
N THR A 75 -6.43 8.19 12.45
CA THR A 75 -5.36 8.56 11.50
C THR A 75 -3.97 8.27 12.05
N SER A 76 -3.85 7.63 13.22
CA SER A 76 -2.54 7.36 13.79
C SER A 76 -1.83 6.22 13.10
N PHE A 77 -0.51 6.34 13.03
CA PHE A 77 0.45 5.33 12.63
C PHE A 77 1.73 5.50 13.44
N PRO A 78 2.52 4.44 13.61
CA PRO A 78 3.77 4.53 14.37
C PRO A 78 4.78 5.37 13.59
N THR A 79 5.34 6.40 14.23
CA THR A 79 6.31 7.33 13.63
C THR A 79 7.62 7.42 14.40
N LEU A 80 7.66 6.89 15.64
CA LEU A 80 8.79 7.02 16.55
C LEU A 80 9.46 5.67 16.80
N ASN A 81 10.78 5.68 17.01
CA ASN A 81 11.56 4.55 17.54
C ASN A 81 11.35 3.23 16.77
N LEU A 82 11.33 3.26 15.45
CA LEU A 82 10.92 2.13 14.59
C LEU A 82 11.96 0.99 14.47
N GLY A 83 13.08 1.07 15.18
CA GLY A 83 14.06 -0.02 15.25
C GLY A 83 14.91 -0.18 13.99
N PHE A 84 14.98 0.84 13.13
CA PHE A 84 15.89 0.82 11.99
C PHE A 84 17.34 0.78 12.46
N ILE A 85 18.08 -0.22 11.99
CA ILE A 85 19.53 -0.11 11.85
C ILE A 85 19.72 0.89 10.71
N SER A 86 20.40 2.00 10.96
CA SER A 86 20.63 3.08 10.00
C SER A 86 21.25 2.55 8.70
N SER A 87 20.44 2.22 7.71
CA SER A 87 20.88 2.24 6.32
C SER A 87 20.84 3.71 5.92
N ASN A 88 22.01 4.33 5.86
CA ASN A 88 22.25 5.66 5.32
C ASN A 88 21.44 5.86 4.03
N GLN A 89 20.28 6.51 4.13
CA GLN A 89 19.62 7.13 2.98
C GLN A 89 19.97 8.60 3.13
N ASP A 90 21.12 8.89 2.55
CA ASP A 90 21.53 10.21 2.11
C ASP A 90 20.44 10.77 1.19
N GLU A 91 19.47 11.50 1.77
CA GLU A 91 18.67 12.47 1.02
C GLU A 91 19.22 13.86 1.32
N SER A 92 20.46 14.10 0.92
CA SER A 92 20.85 15.42 0.44
C SER A 92 20.32 15.57 -0.98
N ILE A 93 19.14 16.19 -1.12
CA ILE A 93 18.66 16.64 -2.42
C ILE A 93 19.48 17.88 -2.78
N GLU A 94 20.61 17.70 -3.45
CA GLU A 94 21.20 18.75 -4.27
C GLU A 94 20.32 18.93 -5.51
N ILE A 95 19.58 20.03 -5.55
CA ILE A 95 18.95 20.52 -6.79
C ILE A 95 20.09 20.98 -7.69
N GLN A 96 20.61 20.09 -8.54
CA GLN A 96 21.48 20.51 -9.63
C GLN A 96 20.62 21.13 -10.72
N SER A 97 20.72 22.46 -10.77
CA SER A 97 20.32 23.33 -11.86
C SER A 97 20.62 22.70 -13.23
N VAL A 98 19.59 22.45 -14.04
CA VAL A 98 19.74 22.15 -15.47
C VAL A 98 20.12 23.43 -16.19
N PRO A 99 21.28 23.51 -16.88
CA PRO A 99 21.46 24.52 -17.90
C PRO A 99 20.89 24.00 -19.22
N GLU A 100 19.93 24.76 -19.72
CA GLU A 100 19.56 24.90 -21.13
C GLU A 100 20.82 25.04 -22.00
N VAL A 101 21.07 24.12 -22.94
CA VAL A 101 21.82 24.40 -24.17
C VAL A 101 21.41 23.49 -25.33
N LEU A 102 21.47 24.11 -26.50
CA LEU A 102 20.83 23.86 -27.78
C LEU A 102 21.67 22.92 -28.70
N SER A 103 20.95 22.18 -29.56
CA SER A 103 21.24 21.80 -30.97
C SER A 103 22.58 21.17 -31.41
N GLU A 104 22.48 20.07 -32.18
CA GLU A 104 22.94 19.90 -33.60
C GLU A 104 22.82 18.39 -33.98
N SER A 105 21.81 17.96 -34.75
CA SER A 105 21.76 17.77 -36.22
C SER A 105 22.75 16.75 -36.80
N MET A 106 22.23 15.61 -37.29
CA MET A 106 22.81 14.89 -38.44
C MET A 106 21.70 14.29 -39.30
N ASP A 107 21.70 14.72 -40.57
CA ASP A 107 20.77 14.40 -41.64
C ASP A 107 20.96 12.98 -42.19
N ILE A 108 19.87 12.28 -42.51
CA ILE A 108 19.88 11.25 -43.57
C ILE A 108 18.62 11.40 -44.42
N ASP A 109 18.84 11.79 -45.67
CA ASP A 109 17.87 12.02 -46.72
C ASP A 109 17.15 10.76 -47.24
N MET A 110 15.86 10.95 -47.52
CA MET A 110 15.19 10.63 -48.80
C MET A 110 15.02 9.16 -49.25
N VAL A 111 13.80 8.63 -49.09
CA VAL A 111 13.14 7.79 -50.13
C VAL A 111 11.66 8.18 -50.24
N PRO A 112 11.11 8.50 -51.44
CA PRO A 112 9.73 8.95 -51.60
C PRO A 112 8.73 7.82 -51.95
N GLN A 113 7.58 7.88 -51.26
CA GLN A 113 6.18 7.71 -51.72
C GLN A 113 5.78 6.33 -52.31
N ILE A 114 4.65 5.73 -51.90
CA ILE A 114 3.30 6.08 -52.40
C ILE A 114 2.22 5.56 -51.41
N LEU A 115 1.30 6.46 -51.04
CA LEU A 115 -0.04 6.23 -50.47
C LEU A 115 -1.01 5.82 -51.61
N PRO A 116 -2.11 5.06 -51.39
CA PRO A 116 -3.25 5.63 -50.68
C PRO A 116 -4.15 4.68 -49.87
N GLY A 117 -4.63 5.22 -48.74
CA GLY A 117 -6.05 5.23 -48.40
C GLY A 117 -6.61 3.99 -47.72
N CYS A 118 -7.05 4.14 -46.47
CA CYS A 118 -8.46 3.90 -46.17
C CYS A 118 -8.88 4.61 -44.88
N SER A 119 -10.08 5.16 -44.95
CA SER A 119 -10.80 5.99 -44.00
C SER A 119 -10.97 5.39 -42.61
N SER A 120 -10.95 6.29 -41.62
CA SER A 120 -11.91 6.44 -40.54
C SER A 120 -12.85 5.27 -40.25
N GLN A 121 -12.76 4.71 -39.03
CA GLN A 121 -13.90 4.61 -38.11
C GLN A 121 -13.46 4.00 -36.77
N VAL A 122 -13.66 4.76 -35.69
CA VAL A 122 -13.80 4.26 -34.33
C VAL A 122 -15.06 3.38 -34.24
N PRO A 123 -15.01 2.24 -33.54
CA PRO A 123 -16.21 1.64 -32.97
C PRO A 123 -16.35 1.97 -31.48
N ASN A 124 -17.53 2.52 -31.18
CA ASN A 124 -18.17 2.74 -29.89
C ASN A 124 -18.38 1.40 -29.13
N PRO A 125 -18.59 1.39 -27.79
CA PRO A 125 -18.82 0.18 -27.01
C PRO A 125 -20.29 -0.27 -27.06
N GLU A 126 -20.53 -1.55 -27.33
CA GLU A 126 -21.82 -2.24 -27.11
C GLU A 126 -21.61 -3.32 -26.04
N LEU A 127 -22.26 -3.26 -24.88
CA LEU A 127 -23.66 -3.69 -24.65
C LEU A 127 -23.97 -5.08 -25.21
N VAL A 128 -23.54 -6.13 -24.51
CA VAL A 128 -24.16 -7.46 -24.65
C VAL A 128 -25.23 -7.61 -23.57
N THR A 129 -26.49 -7.59 -24.00
CA THR A 129 -27.64 -8.04 -23.23
C THR A 129 -28.12 -9.39 -23.75
N LYS A 130 -28.72 -10.19 -22.84
CA LYS A 130 -29.75 -11.23 -23.08
C LYS A 130 -29.26 -12.52 -23.77
N THR A 131 -29.63 -13.76 -23.43
CA THR A 131 -30.73 -14.39 -22.66
C THR A 131 -30.30 -15.87 -22.48
N GLY A 132 -30.31 -16.48 -21.29
CA GLY A 132 -31.41 -17.31 -20.77
C GLY A 132 -31.41 -18.79 -21.22
N LYS A 133 -31.05 -19.73 -20.32
CA LYS A 133 -31.72 -21.05 -20.18
C LYS A 133 -31.28 -21.83 -18.92
N ILE A 134 -32.12 -21.73 -17.90
CA ILE A 134 -32.57 -22.75 -16.93
C ILE A 134 -31.89 -24.14 -17.04
N PHE A 135 -31.15 -24.55 -16.01
CA PHE A 135 -30.80 -25.95 -15.77
C PHE A 135 -31.75 -26.51 -14.70
N LEU A 136 -32.54 -27.50 -15.09
CA LEU A 136 -33.43 -28.27 -14.24
C LEU A 136 -32.59 -29.12 -13.28
N LEU A 137 -32.75 -28.93 -11.97
CA LEU A 137 -32.37 -29.95 -11.00
C LEU A 137 -33.53 -30.93 -10.88
N GLY A 138 -33.25 -32.17 -11.30
CA GLY A 138 -34.18 -33.28 -11.30
C GLY A 138 -34.60 -33.69 -9.89
N LEU A 139 -35.91 -33.87 -9.75
CA LEU A 139 -36.54 -34.67 -8.71
C LEU A 139 -36.34 -36.16 -9.02
N ASN A 140 -35.99 -36.95 -8.01
CA ASN A 140 -36.41 -38.34 -7.77
C ASN A 140 -36.18 -38.61 -6.28
N SER A 141 -37.23 -38.64 -5.44
CA SER A 141 -38.12 -39.79 -5.15
C SER A 141 -37.47 -40.80 -4.21
N TYR A 142 -37.93 -40.85 -2.95
CA TYR A 142 -38.56 -42.00 -2.28
C TYR A 142 -39.34 -41.51 -1.05
#